data_AF-A0AAN7K2Y7-F1
#
_entry.id   AF-A0AAN7K2Y7-F1
#
_cell.length_a   1.000
_cell.length_b   1.000
_cell.length_c   1.000
_cell.angle_alpha   90.00
_cell.angle_beta   90.00
_cell.angle_gamma   90.00
#
_symmetry.space_group_name_H-M   'P 1'
#
loop_
_entity.id
_entity.type
_entity.pdbx_description
1 polymer ?
#
loop_
_entity_poly.entity_id
_entity_poly.type
_entity_poly.pdbx_seq_one_letter_code
_entity_poly.pdbx_strand_id
1 'polypeptide(L)'
;MSRFHGNTQPPAGSVLEQLLAKYVDYMDSLRRESFLDDQFTQLLKLQDENNPDFVGEVVSLFFQDSERLIGNMGTALGKKSVDYKQVDADVHQLKGSSSSIGAVRIKNVCVFFRNLCEAKNLEGCYRCLHEVTQECVVLKNKLNTLFMLQKQIVAAGGSIPVD
;
A
#
# COMPACT_ATOMS: atom_id res chain seq x y z
N MET A 1 -16.46 41.72 -43.94
CA MET A 1 -16.43 41.96 -42.49
C MET A 1 -17.50 41.09 -41.85
N SER A 2 -17.31 40.27 -40.83
CA SER A 2 -16.17 39.53 -40.30
C SER A 2 -16.80 38.32 -39.60
N ARG A 3 -16.19 37.14 -39.79
CA ARG A 3 -16.64 35.86 -39.24
C ARG A 3 -16.51 35.88 -37.71
N PHE A 4 -17.61 35.63 -37.00
CA PHE A 4 -17.57 35.24 -35.59
C PHE A 4 -16.96 33.83 -35.51
N HIS A 5 -15.72 33.73 -35.02
CA HIS A 5 -15.18 32.46 -34.55
C HIS A 5 -15.68 32.23 -33.13
N GLY A 6 -16.75 31.45 -33.00
CA GLY A 6 -17.10 30.81 -31.74
C GLY A 6 -16.06 29.74 -31.43
N ASN A 7 -15.01 30.12 -30.71
CA ASN A 7 -14.06 29.16 -30.16
C ASN A 7 -14.64 28.62 -28.85
N THR A 8 -15.60 27.70 -28.95
CA THR A 8 -16.01 26.89 -27.79
C THR A 8 -14.96 25.83 -27.58
N GLN A 9 -13.95 26.17 -26.77
CA GLN A 9 -13.14 25.17 -26.09
C GLN A 9 -14.11 24.26 -25.31
N PRO A 10 -13.99 22.91 -25.39
CA PRO A 10 -14.85 22.04 -24.59
C PRO A 10 -14.69 22.40 -23.11
N PRO A 11 -15.76 22.35 -22.29
CA PRO A 11 -15.64 22.66 -20.88
C PRO A 11 -14.61 21.69 -20.29
N ALA A 12 -13.59 22.23 -19.62
CA ALA A 12 -12.75 21.43 -18.74
C ALA A 12 -13.70 20.68 -17.81
N GLY A 13 -13.63 19.34 -17.81
CA GLY A 13 -14.49 18.50 -16.97
C GLY A 13 -14.50 19.02 -15.54
N SER A 14 -15.63 18.87 -14.84
CA SER A 14 -15.78 19.39 -13.48
C SER A 14 -14.60 18.98 -12.61
N VAL A 15 -14.23 19.78 -11.59
CA VAL A 15 -13.10 19.44 -10.68
C VAL A 15 -13.26 18.02 -10.13
N LEU A 16 -14.50 17.60 -9.87
CA LEU A 16 -14.83 16.24 -9.47
C LEU A 16 -14.48 15.19 -10.54
N GLU A 17 -14.81 15.40 -11.82
CA GLU A 17 -14.43 14.49 -12.91
C GLU A 17 -12.92 14.32 -13.02
N GLN A 18 -12.16 15.41 -12.88
CA GLN A 18 -10.69 15.35 -12.92
C GLN A 18 -10.11 14.57 -11.72
N LEU A 19 -10.69 14.75 -10.53
CA LEU A 19 -10.28 14.02 -9.33
C LEU A 19 -10.60 12.52 -9.43
N LEU A 20 -11.77 12.17 -9.94
CA LEU A 20 -12.18 10.78 -10.16
C LEU A 20 -11.28 10.08 -11.19
N ALA A 21 -11.03 10.72 -12.34
CA ALA A 21 -10.11 10.18 -13.36
C ALA A 21 -8.71 9.96 -12.77
N LYS A 22 -8.19 10.96 -12.05
CA LYS A 22 -6.88 10.86 -11.38
C LYS A 22 -6.83 9.73 -10.35
N TYR A 23 -7.90 9.52 -9.59
CA TYR A 23 -7.98 8.44 -8.61
C TYR A 23 -7.94 7.06 -9.28
N VAL A 24 -8.75 6.86 -10.34
CA VAL A 24 -8.78 5.59 -11.10
C VAL A 24 -7.42 5.32 -11.73
N ASP A 25 -6.84 6.31 -12.43
CA ASP A 25 -5.53 6.18 -13.07
C ASP A 25 -4.43 5.82 -12.05
N TYR A 26 -4.49 6.43 -10.86
CA TYR A 26 -3.53 6.19 -9.79
C TYR A 26 -3.71 4.79 -9.17
N MET A 27 -4.95 4.38 -8.87
CA MET A 27 -5.24 3.04 -8.37
C MET A 27 -4.77 1.97 -9.36
N ASP A 28 -5.03 2.15 -10.65
CA ASP A 28 -4.56 1.22 -11.68
C ASP A 28 -3.04 1.21 -11.80
N SER A 29 -2.37 2.34 -11.61
CA SER A 29 -0.91 2.39 -11.51
C SER A 29 -0.40 1.53 -10.35
N LEU A 30 -1.01 1.64 -9.17
CA LEU A 30 -0.63 0.84 -8.00
C LEU A 30 -0.83 -0.66 -8.23
N ARG A 31 -1.89 -1.06 -8.93
CA ARG A 31 -2.13 -2.47 -9.33
C ARG A 31 -1.12 -2.94 -10.36
N ARG A 32 -0.89 -2.18 -11.44
CA ARG A 32 0.08 -2.52 -12.50
C ARG A 32 1.51 -2.65 -11.97
N GLU A 33 1.92 -1.75 -11.07
CA GLU A 33 3.22 -1.79 -10.40
C GLU A 33 3.27 -2.83 -9.26
N SER A 34 2.21 -3.61 -9.06
CA SER A 34 2.09 -4.65 -8.02
C SER A 34 2.25 -4.13 -6.59
N PHE A 35 1.92 -2.87 -6.30
CA PHE A 35 1.86 -2.41 -4.92
C PHE A 35 0.64 -3.00 -4.19
N LEU A 36 -0.49 -3.07 -4.89
CA LEU A 36 -1.78 -3.51 -4.36
C LEU A 36 -2.40 -4.57 -5.27
N ASP A 37 -3.06 -5.58 -4.69
CA ASP A 37 -3.92 -6.53 -5.40
C ASP A 37 -5.40 -6.34 -5.04
N ASP A 38 -6.25 -7.25 -5.54
CA ASP A 38 -7.70 -7.21 -5.34
C ASP A 38 -8.13 -7.30 -3.88
N GLN A 39 -7.26 -7.76 -2.96
CA GLN A 39 -7.57 -7.74 -1.53
C GLN A 39 -7.71 -6.31 -1.02
N PHE A 40 -6.96 -5.35 -1.57
CA PHE A 40 -7.13 -3.95 -1.20
C PHE A 40 -8.48 -3.40 -1.69
N THR A 41 -8.93 -3.80 -2.88
CA THR A 41 -10.26 -3.47 -3.39
C THR A 41 -11.36 -4.05 -2.50
N GLN A 42 -11.20 -5.29 -2.03
CA GLN A 42 -12.14 -5.89 -1.07
C GLN A 42 -12.16 -5.11 0.25
N LEU A 43 -11.00 -4.64 0.72
CA LEU A 43 -10.90 -3.83 1.93
C LEU A 43 -11.64 -2.49 1.76
N LEU A 44 -11.51 -1.83 0.60
CA LEU A 44 -12.25 -0.60 0.29
C LEU A 44 -13.77 -0.81 0.32
N LYS A 45 -14.27 -1.97 -0.12
CA LYS A 45 -15.71 -2.31 -0.14
C LYS A 45 -16.31 -2.52 1.26
N LEU A 46 -15.49 -2.69 2.28
CA LEU A 46 -15.95 -2.80 3.68
C LEU A 46 -16.15 -1.44 4.34
N GLN A 47 -15.68 -0.36 3.71
CA GLN A 47 -15.91 1.00 4.19
C GLN A 47 -17.32 1.46 3.80
N ASP A 48 -18.05 2.05 4.74
CA ASP A 48 -19.39 2.60 4.52
C ASP A 48 -19.56 3.96 5.22
N GLU A 49 -20.76 4.54 5.11
CA GLU A 49 -21.08 5.84 5.73
C GLU A 49 -21.04 5.80 7.26
N ASN A 50 -21.21 4.63 7.88
CA ASN A 50 -21.14 4.46 9.34
C ASN A 50 -19.71 4.27 9.83
N ASN A 51 -18.80 3.81 8.96
CA ASN A 51 -17.39 3.61 9.25
C ASN A 51 -16.49 4.16 8.12
N PRO A 52 -16.45 5.48 7.92
CA PRO A 52 -15.76 6.12 6.80
C PRO A 52 -14.22 6.05 6.89
N ASP A 53 -13.66 5.72 8.06
CA ASP A 53 -12.22 5.67 8.30
C ASP A 53 -11.65 4.24 8.33
N PHE A 54 -12.50 3.22 8.17
CA PHE A 54 -12.15 1.80 8.31
C PHE A 54 -10.84 1.41 7.60
N VAL A 55 -10.70 1.76 6.32
CA VAL A 55 -9.52 1.38 5.53
C VAL A 55 -8.29 2.12 6.02
N GLY A 56 -8.44 3.39 6.38
CA GLY A 56 -7.36 4.20 6.95
C GLY A 56 -6.86 3.65 8.28
N GLU A 57 -7.76 3.17 9.14
CA GLU A 57 -7.43 2.52 10.42
C GLU A 57 -6.70 1.19 10.19
N VAL A 58 -7.22 0.32 9.33
CA VAL A 58 -6.58 -0.97 8.99
C VAL A 58 -5.18 -0.78 8.43
N VAL A 59 -5.01 0.18 7.51
CA VAL A 59 -3.69 0.51 6.95
C VAL A 59 -2.76 1.08 8.02
N SER A 60 -3.26 1.91 8.93
CA SER A 60 -2.46 2.47 10.02
C SER A 60 -1.97 1.37 10.98
N LEU A 61 -2.85 0.44 11.36
CA LEU A 61 -2.50 -0.72 12.18
C LEU A 61 -1.46 -1.60 11.48
N PHE A 62 -1.65 -1.88 10.19
CA PHE A 62 -0.67 -2.64 9.39
C PHE A 62 0.73 -2.04 9.48
N PHE A 63 0.88 -0.72 9.30
CA PHE A 63 2.21 -0.09 9.33
C PHE A 63 2.81 -0.04 10.74
N GLN A 64 2.00 0.14 11.78
CA GLN A 64 2.47 0.07 13.17
C GLN A 64 3.01 -1.33 13.50
N ASP A 65 2.27 -2.37 13.12
CA ASP A 65 2.70 -3.75 13.31
C ASP A 65 3.94 -4.09 12.47
N SER A 66 4.00 -3.59 11.23
CA SER A 66 5.15 -3.79 10.35
C SER A 66 6.43 -3.18 10.93
N GLU A 67 6.36 -1.97 11.47
CA GLU A 67 7.51 -1.31 12.12
C GLU A 67 8.02 -2.11 13.31
N ARG A 68 7.11 -2.59 14.17
CA ARG A 68 7.45 -3.45 15.31
C ARG A 68 8.12 -4.75 14.85
N LEU A 69 7.55 -5.44 13.87
CA LEU A 69 8.08 -6.70 13.35
C LEU A 69 9.46 -6.51 12.70
N ILE A 70 9.63 -5.48 11.88
CA ILE A 70 10.92 -5.16 11.24
C ILE A 70 11.99 -4.85 12.30
N GLY A 71 11.64 -4.11 13.36
CA GLY A 71 12.53 -3.84 14.49
C GLY A 71 12.96 -5.11 15.23
N ASN A 72 12.02 -6.03 15.46
CA ASN A 72 12.29 -7.33 16.08
C ASN A 72 13.24 -8.18 15.20
N MET A 73 12.97 -8.27 13.90
CA MET A 73 13.81 -8.98 12.94
C MET A 73 15.23 -8.43 12.94
N GLY A 74 15.40 -7.10 12.85
CA GLY A 74 16.70 -6.44 12.89
C GLY A 74 17.47 -6.72 14.19
N THR A 75 16.77 -6.66 15.33
CA THR A 75 17.36 -6.98 16.63
C THR A 75 17.82 -8.44 16.70
N ALA A 76 17.02 -9.38 16.17
CA ALA A 76 17.35 -10.80 16.17
C ALA A 76 18.53 -11.13 15.25
N LEU A 77 18.60 -10.54 14.06
CA LEU A 77 19.71 -10.71 13.11
C LEU A 77 21.02 -10.08 13.61
N GLY A 78 20.95 -9.03 14.44
CA GLY A 78 22.11 -8.36 15.03
C GLY A 78 22.80 -9.13 16.17
N LYS A 79 22.23 -10.24 16.64
CA LYS A 79 22.80 -11.05 17.74
C LYS A 79 23.97 -11.90 17.25
N LYS A 80 24.96 -12.14 18.14
CA LYS A 80 26.11 -13.03 17.86
C LYS A 80 25.69 -14.45 17.47
N SER A 81 24.63 -14.96 18.09
CA SER A 81 23.96 -16.20 17.69
C SER A 81 22.54 -15.83 17.26
N VAL A 82 22.29 -15.92 15.96
CA VAL A 82 21.01 -15.52 15.35
C VAL A 82 19.97 -16.60 15.59
N ASP A 83 18.83 -16.19 16.15
CA ASP A 83 17.65 -17.04 16.26
C ASP A 83 16.79 -16.93 15.00
N TYR A 84 17.12 -17.74 14.00
CA TYR A 84 16.38 -17.77 12.73
C TYR A 84 14.92 -18.23 12.86
N LYS A 85 14.56 -18.93 13.94
CA LYS A 85 13.16 -19.33 14.16
C LYS A 85 12.32 -18.14 14.56
N GLN A 86 12.85 -17.27 15.43
CA GLN A 86 12.20 -16.01 15.77
C GLN A 86 12.07 -15.10 14.55
N VAL A 87 13.12 -14.96 13.74
CA VAL A 87 13.07 -14.16 12.50
C VAL A 87 12.02 -14.72 11.53
N ASP A 88 11.99 -16.04 11.29
CA ASP A 88 10.97 -16.65 10.42
C ASP A 88 9.55 -16.41 10.94
N ALA A 89 9.32 -16.47 12.25
CA ALA A 89 8.02 -16.20 12.86
C ALA A 89 7.57 -14.75 12.61
N ASP A 90 8.45 -13.77 12.82
CA ASP A 90 8.15 -12.36 12.57
C ASP A 90 7.89 -12.10 11.06
N VAL A 91 8.69 -12.71 10.17
CA VAL A 91 8.50 -12.63 8.72
C VAL A 91 7.18 -13.27 8.29
N HIS A 92 6.81 -14.40 8.88
CA HIS A 92 5.54 -15.09 8.61
C HIS A 92 4.34 -14.22 9.03
N GLN A 93 4.41 -13.57 10.19
CA GLN A 93 3.38 -12.63 10.64
C GLN A 93 3.25 -11.44 9.67
N LEU A 94 4.38 -10.86 9.26
CA LEU A 94 4.38 -9.75 8.31
C LEU A 94 3.79 -10.17 6.96
N LYS A 95 4.16 -11.35 6.43
CA LYS A 95 3.57 -11.92 5.21
C LYS A 95 2.04 -12.01 5.30
N GLY A 96 1.52 -12.53 6.41
CA GLY A 96 0.09 -12.67 6.63
C GLY A 96 -0.62 -11.32 6.66
N SER A 97 -0.07 -10.38 7.43
CA SER A 97 -0.59 -9.01 7.55
C SER A 97 -0.58 -8.28 6.19
N SER A 98 0.53 -8.36 5.43
CA SER A 98 0.62 -7.80 4.08
C SER A 98 -0.39 -8.42 3.12
N SER A 99 -0.63 -9.72 3.20
CA SER A 99 -1.64 -10.39 2.38
C SER A 99 -3.05 -9.90 2.72
N SER A 100 -3.34 -9.64 3.99
CA SER A 100 -4.67 -9.19 4.44
C SER A 100 -5.08 -7.82 3.91
N ILE A 101 -4.11 -6.93 3.65
CA ILE A 101 -4.35 -5.60 3.08
C ILE A 101 -4.04 -5.49 1.59
N GLY A 102 -3.65 -6.60 0.95
CA GLY A 102 -3.27 -6.63 -0.47
C GLY A 102 -1.90 -6.02 -0.80
N ALA A 103 -0.99 -5.88 0.17
CA ALA A 103 0.36 -5.36 -0.04
C ALA A 103 1.30 -6.41 -0.70
N VAL A 104 1.23 -6.52 -2.02
CA VAL A 104 1.84 -7.62 -2.78
C VAL A 104 3.38 -7.63 -2.69
N ARG A 105 4.05 -6.50 -2.90
CA ARG A 105 5.53 -6.47 -2.90
C ARG A 105 6.11 -6.86 -1.54
N ILE A 106 5.54 -6.33 -0.45
CA ILE A 106 5.94 -6.69 0.92
C ILE A 106 5.74 -8.19 1.15
N LYS A 107 4.55 -8.72 0.81
CA LYS A 107 4.24 -10.16 0.88
C LYS A 107 5.28 -11.01 0.13
N ASN A 108 5.66 -10.61 -1.08
CA ASN A 108 6.60 -11.36 -1.92
C ASN A 108 8.02 -11.36 -1.35
N VAL A 109 8.49 -10.23 -0.83
CA VAL A 109 9.77 -10.16 -0.11
C VAL A 109 9.75 -11.09 1.09
N CYS A 110 8.66 -11.10 1.88
CA CYS A 110 8.54 -12.01 3.01
C CYS A 110 8.59 -13.49 2.60
N VAL A 111 7.98 -13.89 1.48
CA VAL A 111 8.08 -15.28 0.98
C VAL A 111 9.54 -15.68 0.76
N PHE A 112 10.32 -14.83 0.10
CA PHE A 112 11.73 -15.12 -0.15
C PHE A 112 12.57 -15.08 1.14
N PHE A 113 12.29 -14.14 2.03
CA PHE A 113 12.98 -13.99 3.32
C PHE A 113 12.84 -15.26 4.19
N ARG A 114 11.67 -15.91 4.21
CA ARG A 114 11.49 -17.18 4.94
C ARG A 114 12.43 -18.28 4.46
N ASN A 115 12.59 -18.44 3.15
CA ASN A 115 13.54 -19.42 2.58
C ASN A 115 14.99 -19.15 3.04
N LEU A 116 15.36 -17.87 3.19
CA LEU A 116 16.68 -17.48 3.69
C LEU A 116 16.84 -17.73 5.20
N CYS A 117 15.76 -17.61 5.97
CA CYS A 117 15.76 -17.99 7.39
C CYS A 117 15.97 -19.51 7.55
N GLU A 118 15.29 -20.32 6.74
CA GLU A 118 15.47 -21.78 6.71
C GLU A 118 16.90 -22.18 6.31
N ALA A 119 17.45 -21.50 5.30
CA ALA A 119 18.84 -21.68 4.84
C ALA A 119 19.89 -21.06 5.80
N LYS A 120 19.46 -20.36 6.85
CA LYS A 120 20.32 -19.61 7.79
C LYS A 120 21.30 -18.66 7.09
N ASN A 121 20.84 -18.02 6.02
CA ASN A 121 21.64 -17.12 5.20
C ASN A 121 21.56 -15.69 5.76
N LEU A 122 22.50 -15.32 6.63
CA LEU A 122 22.52 -14.03 7.32
C LEU A 122 22.51 -12.83 6.36
N GLU A 123 23.37 -12.86 5.35
CA GLU A 123 23.49 -11.77 4.37
C GLU A 123 22.22 -11.63 3.53
N GLY A 124 21.63 -12.76 3.12
CA GLY A 124 20.32 -12.78 2.49
C GLY A 124 19.25 -12.14 3.37
N CYS A 125 19.19 -12.53 4.64
CA CYS A 125 18.24 -11.99 5.61
C CYS A 125 18.38 -10.48 5.79
N TYR A 126 19.60 -9.94 5.85
CA TYR A 126 19.82 -8.49 5.93
C TYR A 126 19.33 -7.76 4.68
N ARG A 127 19.58 -8.32 3.49
CA ARG A 127 19.08 -7.73 2.24
C ARG A 127 17.54 -7.71 2.20
N CYS A 128 16.89 -8.81 2.59
CA CYS A 128 15.44 -8.85 2.67
C CYS A 128 14.87 -7.92 3.75
N LEU A 129 15.55 -7.79 4.90
CA LEU A 129 15.16 -6.83 5.94
C LEU A 129 15.22 -5.39 5.42
N HIS A 130 16.28 -5.05 4.67
CA HIS A 130 16.38 -3.74 4.04
C HIS A 130 15.27 -3.53 3.01
N GLU A 131 15.07 -4.50 2.13
CA GLU A 131 14.06 -4.44 1.06
C GLU A 131 12.64 -4.30 1.62
N VAL A 132 12.25 -5.12 2.61
CA VAL A 132 10.92 -5.03 3.23
C VAL A 132 10.69 -3.68 3.92
N THR A 133 11.74 -3.11 4.51
CA THR A 133 11.69 -1.76 5.10
C THR A 133 11.42 -0.70 4.04
N GLN A 134 12.11 -0.76 2.90
CA GLN A 134 11.90 0.16 1.79
C GLN A 134 10.51 0.01 1.19
N GLU A 135 10.04 -1.22 0.96
CA GLU A 135 8.71 -1.47 0.42
C GLU A 135 7.60 -0.95 1.35
N CYS A 136 7.77 -1.05 2.67
CA CYS A 136 6.84 -0.44 3.63
C CYS A 136 6.78 1.08 3.47
N VAL A 137 7.92 1.75 3.38
CA VAL A 137 7.98 3.22 3.21
C VAL A 137 7.33 3.65 1.90
N VAL A 138 7.66 2.98 0.80
CA VAL A 138 7.12 3.30 -0.53
C VAL A 138 5.60 3.09 -0.56
N LEU A 139 5.11 1.95 -0.05
CA LEU A 139 3.68 1.66 -0.01
C LEU A 139 2.94 2.67 0.87
N LYS A 140 3.49 3.04 2.03
CA LYS A 140 2.89 4.03 2.93
C LYS A 140 2.70 5.38 2.23
N ASN A 141 3.71 5.84 1.50
CA ASN A 141 3.62 7.10 0.76
C ASN A 141 2.59 7.05 -0.38
N LYS A 142 2.51 5.90 -1.07
CA LYS A 142 1.51 5.67 -2.13
C LYS A 142 0.09 5.66 -1.57
N LEU A 143 -0.15 4.95 -0.46
CA LEU A 143 -1.44 4.92 0.22
C LEU A 143 -1.84 6.30 0.78
N ASN A 144 -0.89 7.06 1.34
CA ASN A 144 -1.15 8.44 1.78
C ASN A 144 -1.63 9.33 0.61
N THR A 145 -1.01 9.18 -0.56
CA THR A 145 -1.42 9.91 -1.77
C THR A 145 -2.81 9.49 -2.21
N LEU A 146 -3.12 8.18 -2.19
CA LEU A 146 -4.44 7.65 -2.52
C LEU A 146 -5.51 8.21 -1.58
N PHE A 147 -5.28 8.17 -0.27
CA PHE A 147 -6.22 8.70 0.74
C PHE A 147 -6.40 10.21 0.64
N MET A 148 -5.35 10.95 0.25
CA MET A 148 -5.48 12.38 -0.04
C MET A 148 -6.42 12.64 -1.23
N LEU A 149 -6.33 11.83 -2.30
CA LEU A 149 -7.25 11.93 -3.44
C LEU A 149 -8.69 11.61 -3.02
N GLN A 150 -8.89 10.57 -2.20
CA GLN A 150 -10.21 10.23 -1.69
C GLN A 150 -10.84 11.40 -0.90
N LYS A 151 -10.07 12.03 0.00
CA LYS A 151 -10.52 13.20 0.76
C LYS A 151 -10.91 14.37 -0.16
N GLN A 152 -10.17 14.59 -1.25
CA GLN A 152 -10.49 15.64 -2.23
C GLN A 152 -11.79 15.34 -3.00
N ILE A 153 -12.02 14.07 -3.39
CA ILE A 153 -13.26 13.64 -4.05
C ILE A 153 -14.46 13.86 -3.14
N VAL A 154 -14.37 13.43 -1.88
CA VAL A 154 -15.45 13.60 -0.89
C VAL A 154 -15.72 15.09 -0.62
N ALA A 155 -14.67 15.90 -0.46
CA ALA A 155 -14.82 17.35 -0.27
C ALA A 155 -15.46 18.06 -1.49
N ALA A 156 -15.32 17.49 -2.69
CA ALA A 156 -15.98 17.96 -3.91
C ALA A 156 -17.41 17.41 -4.10
N GLY A 157 -17.94 16.65 -3.12
CA GLY A 157 -19.28 16.07 -3.15
C GLY A 157 -19.39 14.76 -3.94
N GLY A 158 -18.27 14.11 -4.24
CA GLY A 158 -18.22 12.82 -4.93
C GLY A 158 -18.14 11.61 -4.00
N SER A 159 -18.32 10.43 -4.58
CA SER A 159 -18.10 9.13 -3.95
C SER A 159 -16.85 8.44 -4.50
N ILE A 160 -16.19 7.63 -3.68
CA ILE A 160 -15.00 6.88 -4.10
C ILE A 160 -15.40 5.72 -5.02
N PRO A 161 -14.83 5.58 -6.23
CA PRO A 161 -15.04 4.40 -7.07
C PRO A 161 -14.45 3.15 -6.42
N VAL A 162 -15.22 2.05 -6.39
CA VAL A 162 -14.83 0.79 -5.74
C VAL A 162 -15.00 -0.40 -6.70
N ASP A 163 -14.48 -0.24 -7.92
CA ASP A 163 -14.58 -1.25 -8.99
C ASP A 163 -13.24 -1.94 -9.31
#